data_AF-A0A512C3V4-F1
#
_entry.id   AF-A0A512C3V4-F1
#
_cell.length_a   1.000
_cell.length_b   1.000
_cell.length_c   1.000
_cell.angle_alpha   90.00
_cell.angle_beta   90.00
_cell.angle_gamma   90.00
#
_symmetry.space_group_name_H-M   'P 1'
#
loop_
_entity.id
_entity.type
_entity.pdbx_description
1 polymer ?
#
loop_
_entity_poly.entity_id
_entity_poly.type
_entity_poly.pdbx_seq_one_letter_code
_entity_poly.pdbx_strand_id
1 'polypeptide(L)'
;MPYNLVRLAPGSYDVLLNGVIIASLVRSGETDDATWTAELLVDLPPGERPAPFTEAEHTFGSLEEARQWLGGADIRDAGGMS
;
A
#
# COMPACT_ATOMS: atom_id res chain seq x y z
N MET A 1 -1.31 -14.33 -1.91
CA MET A 1 -2.64 -13.79 -2.28
C MET A 1 -2.40 -12.35 -2.66
N PRO A 2 -2.66 -11.92 -3.91
CA PRO A 2 -2.09 -10.66 -4.36
C PRO A 2 -2.90 -9.49 -3.81
N TYR A 3 -2.20 -8.60 -3.12
CA TYR A 3 -2.68 -7.25 -2.88
C TYR A 3 -2.90 -6.53 -4.21
N ASN A 4 -3.81 -5.55 -4.21
CA ASN A 4 -3.96 -4.61 -5.33
C ASN A 4 -3.82 -3.19 -4.79
N LEU A 5 -3.24 -2.31 -5.60
CA LEU A 5 -3.16 -0.89 -5.32
C LEU A 5 -4.13 -0.14 -6.23
N VAL A 6 -5.06 0.61 -5.66
CA VAL A 6 -5.94 1.51 -6.41
C VAL A 6 -5.44 2.94 -6.25
N ARG A 7 -5.00 3.56 -7.35
CA ARG A 7 -4.47 4.93 -7.35
C ARG A 7 -5.61 5.93 -7.17
N LEU A 8 -5.51 6.73 -6.10
CA LEU A 8 -6.43 7.82 -5.80
C LEU A 8 -5.90 9.16 -6.35
N ALA A 9 -4.60 9.37 -6.21
CA ALA A 9 -3.86 10.52 -6.71
C ALA A 9 -2.40 10.13 -6.97
N PRO A 10 -1.60 10.96 -7.67
CA PRO A 10 -0.15 10.76 -7.72
C PRO A 10 0.43 10.67 -6.31
N GLY A 11 1.02 9.52 -5.96
CA GLY A 11 1.58 9.30 -4.62
C GLY A 11 0.59 8.82 -3.55
N SER A 12 -0.66 8.50 -3.89
CA SER A 12 -1.64 8.00 -2.92
C SER A 12 -2.46 6.85 -3.49
N TYR A 13 -2.50 5.74 -2.75
CA TYR A 13 -3.16 4.51 -3.15
C TYR A 13 -3.94 3.89 -1.99
N ASP A 14 -5.09 3.31 -2.30
CA ASP A 14 -5.74 2.31 -1.46
C ASP A 14 -5.04 0.96 -1.66
N VAL A 15 -4.79 0.25 -0.56
CA VAL A 15 -4.26 -1.12 -0.55
C VAL A 15 -5.39 -2.09 -0.29
N LEU A 16 -5.69 -2.93 -1.27
CA LEU A 16 -6.77 -3.90 -1.20
C LEU A 16 -6.21 -5.30 -0.98
N LEU A 17 -6.78 -6.02 -0.02
CA LEU A 17 -6.61 -7.46 0.16
C LEU A 17 -7.95 -8.14 -0.11
N ASN A 18 -7.99 -9.04 -1.10
CA ASN A 18 -9.21 -9.75 -1.50
C ASN A 18 -10.40 -8.79 -1.79
N GLY A 19 -10.11 -7.62 -2.38
CA GLY A 19 -11.12 -6.61 -2.73
C GLY A 19 -11.57 -5.71 -1.58
N VAL A 20 -11.05 -5.91 -0.37
CA VAL A 20 -11.32 -5.05 0.81
C VAL A 20 -10.16 -4.10 1.00
N ILE A 21 -10.44 -2.80 1.17
CA ILE A 21 -9.42 -1.80 1.52
C ILE A 21 -9.00 -2.04 2.97
N ILE A 22 -7.71 -2.30 3.19
CA ILE A 22 -7.16 -2.61 4.51
C ILE A 22 -6.06 -1.65 4.96
N ALA A 23 -5.45 -0.93 4.02
CA ALA A 23 -4.33 -0.03 4.25
C ALA A 23 -4.32 1.09 3.21
N SER A 24 -3.53 2.12 3.47
CA SER A 24 -3.13 3.14 2.50
C SER A 24 -1.65 3.03 2.18
N LEU A 25 -1.26 3.41 0.96
CA LEU A 25 0.14 3.58 0.58
C LEU A 25 0.33 5.02 0.09
N VAL A 26 1.12 5.80 0.83
CA VAL A 26 1.29 7.24 0.60
C VAL A 26 2.75 7.62 0.39
N ARG A 27 3.01 8.52 -0.55
CA ARG A 27 4.31 9.16 -0.79
C ARG A 27 4.39 10.43 0.04
N SER A 28 5.49 10.58 0.77
CA SER A 28 5.88 11.80 1.48
C SER A 28 7.18 12.35 0.88
N GLY A 29 7.28 13.68 0.74
CA GLY A 29 8.44 14.35 0.14
C GLY A 29 8.28 14.63 -1.37
N GLU A 30 8.93 15.70 -1.84
CA GLU A 30 8.71 16.23 -3.19
C GLU A 30 9.69 15.68 -4.24
N THR A 31 10.90 15.28 -3.84
CA THR A 31 12.04 14.99 -4.73
C THR A 31 12.56 13.55 -4.60
N ASP A 32 13.87 13.35 -4.81
CA ASP A 32 14.57 12.06 -4.84
C ASP A 32 14.60 11.33 -3.48
N ASP A 33 14.34 12.04 -2.38
CA ASP A 33 14.26 11.49 -1.01
C ASP A 33 12.84 11.09 -0.59
N ALA A 34 11.95 10.90 -1.56
CA ALA A 34 10.56 10.58 -1.26
C ALA A 34 10.43 9.22 -0.56
N THR A 35 9.77 9.22 0.58
CA THR A 35 9.47 8.01 1.35
C THR A 35 8.07 7.53 1.04
N TRP A 36 7.87 6.22 1.01
CA TRP A 36 6.57 5.59 0.83
C TRP A 36 6.16 4.88 2.10
N THR A 37 4.99 5.17 2.66
CA THR A 37 4.49 4.53 3.88
C THR A 37 3.25 3.72 3.56
N ALA A 38 3.29 2.42 3.87
CA ALA A 38 2.12 1.56 3.92
C ALA A 38 1.58 1.55 5.37
N GLU A 39 0.32 1.91 5.57
CA GLU A 39 -0.30 2.03 6.90
C GLU A 39 -1.63 1.27 6.94
N LEU A 40 -1.83 0.39 7.93
CA LEU A 40 -3.11 -0.28 8.17
C LEU A 40 -4.19 0.73 8.59
N LEU A 41 -5.39 0.63 8.01
CA LEU A 41 -6.52 1.50 8.37
C LEU A 41 -7.13 1.17 9.75
N VAL A 42 -6.75 0.02 10.32
CA VAL A 42 -7.21 -0.47 11.62
C VAL A 42 -5.99 -0.94 12.41
N ASP A 43 -5.89 -0.52 13.67
CA ASP A 43 -4.89 -1.03 14.60
C ASP A 43 -5.26 -2.46 15.03
N LEU A 44 -4.72 -3.43 14.30
CA LEU A 44 -4.90 -4.85 14.57
C LEU A 44 -3.81 -5.36 15.52
N PRO A 45 -4.14 -6.27 16.46
CA PRO A 45 -3.11 -6.94 17.25
C PRO A 45 -2.17 -7.75 16.34
N PRO A 46 -0.90 -7.98 16.74
CA PRO A 46 0.11 -8.57 15.87
C PRO A 46 -0.28 -9.88 15.18
N GLY A 47 -1.06 -10.74 15.85
CA GLY A 47 -1.51 -12.03 15.31
C GLY A 47 -2.64 -11.95 14.28
N GLU A 48 -3.28 -10.79 14.13
CA GLU A 48 -4.40 -10.56 13.21
C GLU A 48 -4.01 -9.68 12.00
N ARG A 49 -2.78 -9.14 12.00
CA ARG A 49 -2.29 -8.32 10.88
C ARG A 49 -2.14 -9.19 9.63
N PRO A 50 -2.62 -8.71 8.47
CA PRO A 50 -2.47 -9.45 7.24
C PRO A 50 -1.01 -9.43 6.80
N ALA A 51 -0.41 -10.60 6.56
CA ALA A 51 0.95 -10.69 6.05
C ALA A 51 1.05 -9.93 4.71
N PRO A 52 2.05 -9.05 4.50
CA PRO A 52 3.32 -9.00 5.24
C PRO A 52 3.40 -8.03 6.43
N PHE A 53 2.31 -7.38 6.83
CA PHE A 53 2.35 -6.41 7.93
C PHE A 53 2.73 -7.07 9.25
N THR A 54 3.89 -6.71 9.81
CA THR A 54 4.31 -7.08 11.17
C THR A 54 4.08 -5.94 12.17
N GLU A 55 4.00 -4.71 11.67
CA GLU A 55 3.68 -3.45 12.36
C GLU A 55 2.55 -2.73 11.62
N ALA A 56 1.95 -1.70 12.25
CA ALA A 56 0.87 -0.92 11.65
C ALA A 56 1.35 -0.11 10.43
N GLU A 57 2.60 0.35 10.45
CA GLU A 57 3.22 1.15 9.40
C GLU A 57 4.51 0.49 8.91
N HIS A 58 4.79 0.61 7.61
CA HIS A 58 6.07 0.21 7.00
C HIS A 58 6.52 1.27 6.00
N THR A 59 7.77 1.69 6.09
CA THR A 59 8.35 2.72 5.22
C THR A 59 9.30 2.13 4.20
N PHE A 60 9.27 2.65 2.97
CA PHE A 60 10.08 2.20 1.84
C PHE A 60 10.71 3.40 1.13
N GLY A 61 11.82 3.18 0.44
CA GLY A 61 12.48 4.21 -0.37
C GLY A 61 11.83 4.41 -1.74
N SER A 62 10.95 3.51 -2.17
CA SER A 62 10.28 3.62 -3.47
C SER A 62 8.92 2.92 -3.52
N LEU A 63 8.09 3.29 -4.50
CA LEU A 63 6.84 2.60 -4.80
C LEU A 63 7.08 1.14 -5.22
N GLU A 64 8.15 0.89 -5.97
CA GLU A 64 8.47 -0.48 -6.43
C GLU A 64 8.81 -1.39 -5.25
N GLU A 65 9.59 -0.91 -4.28
CA GLU A 65 9.91 -1.65 -3.07
C GLU A 65 8.64 -1.99 -2.27
N ALA A 66 7.76 -1.01 -2.06
CA ALA A 66 6.47 -1.24 -1.39
C ALA A 66 5.61 -2.28 -2.15
N ARG A 67 5.60 -2.24 -3.49
CA ARG A 67 4.88 -3.23 -4.32
C ARG A 67 5.45 -4.63 -4.18
N GLN A 68 6.77 -4.77 -4.21
CA GLN A 68 7.42 -6.07 -4.04
C GLN A 68 7.15 -6.65 -2.66
N TRP A 69 7.20 -5.82 -1.62
CA TRP A 69 6.83 -6.20 -0.26
C TRP A 69 5.38 -6.71 -0.19
N LEU A 70 4.44 -6.03 -0.86
CA LEU A 70 3.03 -6.47 -1.03
C LEU A 70 2.84 -7.67 -2.00
N GLY A 71 3.91 -8.39 -2.33
CA GLY A 71 3.83 -9.58 -3.19
C GLY A 71 3.65 -9.27 -4.67
N GLY A 72 4.20 -8.15 -5.14
CA GLY A 72 4.15 -7.73 -6.54
C GLY A 72 2.81 -7.08 -6.92
N ALA A 73 2.19 -6.33 -6.01
CA ALA A 73 0.85 -5.80 -6.17
C ALA A 73 0.64 -5.04 -7.49
N ASP A 74 -0.46 -5.35 -8.17
CA ASP A 74 -0.89 -4.67 -9.40
C ASP A 74 -1.43 -3.27 -9.07
N ILE A 75 -1.11 -2.30 -9.92
CA ILE A 75 -1.68 -0.94 -9.82
C ILE A 75 -2.86 -0.82 -10.77
N ARG A 76 -3.95 -0.25 -10.26
CA ARG A 76 -5.16 0.10 -11.00
C ARG A 76 -5.48 1.56 -10.77
N ASP A 77 -5.98 2.26 -11.78
CA ASP A 77 -6.49 3.61 -11.59
C ASP A 77 -7.96 3.56 -11.15
N ALA A 78 -8.39 4.46 -10.26
CA ALA A 78 -9.75 4.51 -9.72
C ALA A 78 -10.86 4.76 -10.77
N GLY A 79 -10.52 4.96 -12.05
CA GLY A 79 -11.45 5.14 -13.17
C GLY A 79 -11.42 4.04 -14.24
N GLY A 80 -10.65 2.96 -14.04
CA GLY A 80 -10.47 1.89 -15.01
C GLY A 80 -11.61 0.86 -15.04
N MET A 81 -12.84 1.29 -15.28
CA MET A 81 -13.87 0.43 -15.86
C MET A 81 -13.90 0.71 -17.37
N SER A 82 -13.26 -0.16 -18.14
CA SER A 82 -13.46 -0.27 -19.59
C SER A 82 -14.14 -1.61 -19.88
#